data_AF-A0A2J8ABD7-F1
#
_entry.id   AF-A0A2J8ABD7-F1
#
_cell.length_a   1.000
_cell.length_b   1.000
_cell.length_c   1.000
_cell.angle_alpha   90.00
_cell.angle_beta   90.00
_cell.angle_gamma   90.00
#
_symmetry.space_group_name_H-M   'P 1'
#
loop_
_entity.id
_entity.type
_entity.pdbx_description
1 polymer ?
#
loop_
_entity_poly.entity_id
_entity_poly.type
_entity_poly.pdbx_seq_one_letter_code
_entity_poly.pdbx_strand_id
1 'polypeptide(L)'
;MVTIHMGIWVQLLLLLGGVGKSGANGSFAAAIGAVQILQLGSFPLLGHIFNLWLESGLATALVTVVRQIIGGGLLFYIFRSATSAYHMGRAVLFGGASYIATGRGFSLRRKTFTQVYVNYGRSHLYLGADILMMVTLILVVANNGGNALPVPMAAMWSPLLVSASLLATPFWFTPFFFRLSQVLRDTREFRAWVNGSGARGVRSYRFWSTLAVVLPRAIVAILSALVAVTGARFEAAD
;
A
#
# COMPACT_ATOMS: atom_id res chain seq x y z
N MET A 1 7.49 0.55 7.62
CA MET A 1 7.23 0.29 6.18
C MET A 1 8.25 -0.66 5.59
N VAL A 2 9.55 -0.34 5.65
CA VAL A 2 10.62 -1.26 5.23
C VAL A 2 10.56 -2.60 5.98
N THR A 3 10.30 -2.56 7.28
CA THR A 3 10.12 -3.75 8.13
C THR A 3 8.98 -4.67 7.66
N ILE A 4 7.84 -4.11 7.26
CA ILE A 4 6.68 -4.86 6.77
C ILE A 4 6.98 -5.45 5.39
N HIS A 5 7.55 -4.65 4.49
CA HIS A 5 7.92 -5.10 3.15
C HIS A 5 8.95 -6.24 3.20
N MET A 6 10.03 -6.07 3.96
CA MET A 6 11.03 -7.13 4.19
C MET A 6 10.43 -8.35 4.90
N GLY A 7 9.54 -8.13 5.89
CA GLY A 7 8.86 -9.20 6.61
C GLY A 7 8.03 -10.10 5.69
N ILE A 8 7.30 -9.51 4.74
CA ILE A 8 6.50 -10.26 3.77
C ILE A 8 7.41 -11.00 2.78
N TRP A 9 8.53 -10.40 2.36
CA TRP A 9 9.54 -11.10 1.55
C TRP A 9 10.08 -12.34 2.26
N VAL A 10 10.45 -12.21 3.52
CA VAL A 10 10.93 -13.35 4.34
C VAL A 10 9.85 -14.43 4.42
N GLN A 11 8.59 -14.07 4.68
CA GLN A 11 7.47 -15.02 4.73
C GLN A 11 7.26 -15.75 3.40
N LEU A 12 7.32 -15.03 2.28
CA LEU A 12 7.21 -15.63 0.95
C LEU A 12 8.37 -16.58 0.66
N LEU A 13 9.61 -16.20 0.99
CA LEU A 13 10.79 -17.05 0.80
C LEU A 13 10.76 -18.30 1.67
N LEU A 14 10.31 -18.21 2.93
CA LEU A 14 10.14 -19.36 3.82
C LEU A 14 9.08 -20.34 3.29
N LEU A 15 7.99 -19.81 2.74
CA LEU A 15 6.96 -20.62 2.08
C LEU A 15 7.50 -21.35 0.85
N LEU A 16 8.20 -20.64 -0.02
CA LEU A 16 8.80 -21.22 -1.24
C LEU A 16 9.92 -22.22 -0.90
N GLY A 17 10.71 -21.95 0.13
CA GLY A 17 11.74 -22.84 0.66
C GLY A 17 11.19 -24.09 1.34
N GLY A 18 9.86 -24.25 1.43
CA GLY A 18 9.23 -25.46 1.96
C GLY A 18 9.30 -25.60 3.48
N VAL A 19 9.63 -24.53 4.21
CA VAL A 19 9.68 -24.54 5.69
C VAL A 19 8.31 -24.92 6.29
N GLY A 20 7.21 -24.61 5.59
CA GLY A 20 5.86 -25.06 5.95
C GLY A 20 5.57 -26.55 5.72
N LYS A 21 6.47 -27.34 5.12
CA LYS A 21 6.28 -28.78 4.86
C LYS A 21 6.75 -29.67 6.01
N SER A 22 7.51 -29.12 6.95
CA SER A 22 8.16 -29.85 8.03
C SER A 22 7.21 -30.10 9.20
N GLY A 23 6.29 -31.07 9.06
CA GLY A 23 5.65 -31.87 10.13
C GLY A 23 4.88 -31.19 11.27
N ALA A 24 4.94 -29.87 11.45
CA ALA A 24 4.34 -29.14 12.56
C ALA A 24 3.20 -28.26 12.03
N ASN A 25 2.04 -28.88 11.79
CA ASN A 25 0.89 -28.29 11.08
C ASN A 25 0.29 -27.01 11.71
N GLY A 26 0.79 -26.54 12.85
CA GLY A 26 0.38 -25.29 13.50
C GLY A 26 1.49 -24.24 13.70
N SER A 27 2.77 -24.56 13.47
CA SER A 27 3.87 -23.66 13.84
C SER A 27 4.00 -22.47 12.88
N PHE A 28 3.84 -22.70 11.58
CA PHE A 28 4.12 -21.68 10.56
C PHE A 28 3.05 -20.59 10.50
N ALA A 29 1.76 -20.96 10.50
CA ALA A 29 0.66 -20.00 10.52
C ALA A 29 0.64 -19.18 11.82
N ALA A 30 0.94 -19.82 12.97
CA ALA A 30 1.08 -19.13 14.24
C ALA A 30 2.28 -18.16 14.25
N ALA A 31 3.41 -18.55 13.65
CA ALA A 31 4.58 -17.67 13.50
C ALA A 31 4.26 -16.45 12.64
N ILE A 32 3.56 -16.62 11.51
CA ILE A 32 3.10 -15.49 10.69
C ILE A 32 2.19 -14.57 11.53
N GLY A 33 1.20 -15.13 12.23
CA GLY A 33 0.27 -14.35 13.06
C GLY A 33 1.00 -13.55 14.14
N ALA A 34 1.94 -14.17 14.85
CA ALA A 34 2.77 -13.52 15.86
C ALA A 34 3.60 -12.37 15.27
N VAL A 35 4.24 -12.61 14.12
CA VAL A 35 4.99 -11.59 13.40
C VAL A 35 4.09 -10.43 12.98
N GLN A 36 2.86 -10.68 12.52
CA GLN A 36 1.93 -9.62 12.13
C GLN A 36 1.45 -8.75 13.29
N ILE A 37 1.22 -9.34 14.46
CA ILE A 37 0.88 -8.61 15.68
C ILE A 37 2.01 -7.63 16.05
N LEU A 38 3.26 -8.06 15.89
CA LEU A 38 4.45 -7.27 16.19
C LEU A 38 4.75 -6.21 15.11
N GLN A 39 4.57 -6.53 13.82
CA GLN A 39 5.03 -5.70 12.70
C GLN A 39 4.18 -4.47 12.40
N LEU A 40 2.85 -4.57 12.52
CA LEU A 40 1.97 -3.40 12.44
C LEU A 40 1.58 -2.82 13.78
N GLY A 41 1.90 -3.57 14.83
CA GLY A 41 2.00 -3.01 16.15
C GLY A 41 0.64 -2.80 16.82
N SER A 42 0.17 -3.85 17.49
CA SER A 42 -0.52 -3.61 18.76
C SER A 42 0.38 -2.78 19.70
N PHE A 43 1.71 -2.95 19.67
CA PHE A 43 2.63 -2.25 20.58
C PHE A 43 2.61 -0.70 20.51
N PRO A 44 2.75 -0.02 19.35
CA PRO A 44 2.63 1.43 19.29
C PRO A 44 1.21 1.92 19.61
N LEU A 45 0.18 1.15 19.21
CA LEU A 45 -1.21 1.47 19.56
C LEU A 45 -1.45 1.37 21.07
N LEU A 46 -0.87 0.37 21.74
CA LEU A 46 -0.90 0.21 23.19
C LEU A 46 -0.24 1.39 23.89
N GLY A 47 0.93 1.84 23.40
CA GLY A 47 1.59 3.04 23.91
C GLY A 47 0.72 4.29 23.79
N HIS A 48 0.03 4.46 22.65
CA HIS A 48 -0.91 5.57 22.43
C HIS A 48 -2.14 5.50 23.35
N ILE A 49 -2.72 4.31 23.54
CA ILE A 49 -3.85 4.09 24.46
C ILE A 49 -3.43 4.39 25.90
N PHE A 50 -2.24 3.91 26.30
CA PHE A 50 -1.70 4.14 27.63
C PHE A 50 -1.46 5.63 27.90
N ASN A 51 -0.92 6.36 26.91
CA ASN A 51 -0.74 7.80 27.02
C ASN A 51 -2.08 8.53 27.22
N LEU A 52 -3.08 8.22 26.38
CA LEU A 52 -4.42 8.81 26.51
C LEU A 52 -5.08 8.47 27.86
N TRP A 53 -4.87 7.25 28.36
CA TRP A 53 -5.37 6.83 29.66
C TRP A 53 -4.76 7.68 30.78
N LEU A 54 -3.43 7.86 30.78
CA LEU A 54 -2.74 8.67 31.79
C LEU A 54 -3.14 10.15 31.73
N GLU A 55 -3.36 10.71 30.55
CA GLU A 55 -3.68 12.14 30.37
C GLU A 55 -5.15 12.48 30.66
N SER A 56 -6.09 11.61 30.27
CA SER A 56 -7.52 11.96 30.19
C SER A 56 -8.47 10.97 30.87
N GLY A 57 -7.92 9.93 31.51
CA GLY A 57 -8.67 8.84 32.15
C GLY A 57 -9.10 7.74 31.17
N LEU A 58 -9.37 6.54 31.70
CA LEU A 58 -9.61 5.34 30.89
C LEU A 58 -10.85 5.46 30.01
N ALA A 59 -11.95 6.00 30.54
CA ALA A 59 -13.20 6.14 29.81
C ALA A 59 -13.05 7.06 28.58
N THR A 60 -12.42 8.24 28.78
CA THR A 60 -12.14 9.19 27.70
C THR A 60 -11.19 8.61 26.66
N ALA A 61 -10.16 7.88 27.10
CA ALA A 61 -9.21 7.21 26.22
C ALA A 61 -9.91 6.20 25.29
N LEU A 62 -10.76 5.33 25.85
CA LEU A 62 -11.49 4.32 25.07
C LEU A 62 -12.44 4.96 24.05
N VAL A 63 -13.21 5.98 24.45
CA VAL A 63 -14.10 6.72 23.55
C VAL A 63 -13.29 7.39 22.43
N THR A 64 -12.14 7.98 22.76
CA THR A 64 -11.26 8.63 21.79
C THR A 64 -10.71 7.63 20.78
N VAL A 65 -10.28 6.44 21.23
CA VAL A 65 -9.79 5.37 20.35
C VAL A 65 -10.88 4.89 19.41
N VAL A 66 -12.11 4.67 19.89
CA VAL A 66 -13.24 4.28 19.05
C VAL A 66 -13.53 5.34 17.99
N ARG A 67 -13.55 6.63 18.37
CA ARG A 67 -13.71 7.74 17.41
C ARG A 67 -12.58 7.77 16.38
N GLN A 68 -11.35 7.52 16.79
CA GLN A 68 -10.19 7.44 15.89
C GLN A 68 -10.31 6.26 14.91
N ILE A 69 -10.81 5.11 15.35
CA ILE A 69 -11.05 3.95 14.47
C ILE A 69 -12.14 4.27 13.44
N ILE A 70 -13.29 4.80 13.88
CA ILE A 70 -14.42 5.16 13.00
C ILE A 70 -14.00 6.23 11.97
N GLY A 71 -13.20 7.22 12.40
CA GLY A 71 -12.68 8.27 11.52
C GLY A 71 -11.60 7.80 10.53
N GLY A 72 -11.23 6.51 10.54
CA GLY A 72 -10.14 5.99 9.71
C GLY A 72 -8.75 6.44 10.18
N GLY A 73 -8.61 6.88 11.42
CA GLY A 73 -7.36 7.41 11.99
C GLY A 73 -6.18 6.44 11.85
N LEU A 74 -6.43 5.13 11.93
CA LEU A 74 -5.40 4.10 11.68
C LEU A 74 -4.92 4.10 10.23
N LEU A 75 -5.83 4.21 9.25
CA LEU A 75 -5.49 4.33 7.83
C LEU A 75 -4.68 5.61 7.59
N PHE A 76 -5.13 6.74 8.16
CA PHE A 76 -4.42 8.01 8.05
C PHE A 76 -3.03 7.96 8.68
N TYR A 77 -2.89 7.34 9.86
CA TYR A 77 -1.63 7.22 10.57
C TYR A 77 -0.61 6.42 9.76
N ILE A 78 -1.00 5.26 9.24
CA ILE A 78 -0.14 4.42 8.40
C ILE A 78 0.32 5.20 7.16
N PHE A 79 -0.60 5.89 6.49
CA PHE A 79 -0.30 6.69 5.31
C PHE A 79 0.65 7.85 5.62
N ARG A 80 0.38 8.62 6.68
CA ARG A 80 1.25 9.71 7.13
C ARG A 80 2.64 9.20 7.51
N SER A 81 2.71 8.07 8.21
CA SER A 81 3.96 7.43 8.60
C SER A 81 4.78 7.03 7.36
N ALA A 82 4.14 6.45 6.34
CA ALA A 82 4.77 6.13 5.07
C ALA A 82 5.27 7.38 4.33
N THR A 83 4.49 8.47 4.31
CA THR A 83 4.90 9.75 3.71
C THR A 83 6.14 10.29 4.40
N SER A 84 6.13 10.35 5.74
CA SER A 84 7.24 10.83 6.54
C SER A 84 8.50 9.99 6.30
N ALA A 85 8.39 8.67 6.38
CA ALA A 85 9.50 7.76 6.15
C ALA A 85 10.10 7.89 4.73
N TYR A 86 9.25 8.04 3.71
CA TYR A 86 9.72 8.20 2.32
C TYR A 86 10.53 9.48 2.14
N HIS A 87 10.01 10.62 2.61
CA HIS A 87 10.69 11.91 2.44
C HIS A 87 11.91 12.04 3.35
N MET A 88 11.85 11.52 4.57
CA MET A 88 12.99 11.48 5.48
C MET A 88 14.11 10.58 4.92
N GLY A 89 13.79 9.39 4.41
CA GLY A 89 14.77 8.52 3.77
C GLY A 89 15.44 9.18 2.57
N ARG A 90 14.69 9.91 1.74
CA ARG A 90 15.26 10.68 0.63
C ARG A 90 16.18 11.80 1.09
N ALA A 91 15.77 12.54 2.13
CA ALA A 91 16.58 13.61 2.69
C ALA A 91 17.89 13.07 3.28
N VAL A 92 17.86 11.92 3.95
CA VAL A 92 19.05 11.28 4.53
C VAL A 92 19.98 10.73 3.43
N LEU A 93 19.44 10.05 2.41
CA LEU A 93 20.26 9.38 1.39
C LEU A 93 20.83 10.32 0.34
N PHE A 94 20.05 11.31 -0.10
CA PHE A 94 20.40 12.17 -1.24
C PHE A 94 20.60 13.64 -0.85
N GLY A 95 20.36 14.01 0.41
CA GLY A 95 20.33 15.40 0.83
C GLY A 95 19.16 16.17 0.22
N GLY A 96 19.25 17.51 0.22
CA GLY A 96 18.27 18.38 -0.44
C GLY A 96 17.00 18.66 0.37
N ALA A 97 17.02 18.45 1.69
CA ALA A 97 15.97 18.95 2.56
C ALA A 97 15.98 20.48 2.52
N SER A 98 14.98 21.07 1.87
CA SER A 98 14.79 22.52 1.81
C SER A 98 13.47 22.86 2.50
N TYR A 99 13.49 23.91 3.31
CA TYR A 99 12.27 24.49 3.84
C TYR A 99 11.48 25.11 2.69
N ILE A 100 10.37 24.48 2.33
CA ILE A 100 9.41 25.06 1.40
C ILE A 100 8.43 25.86 2.23
N ALA A 101 8.52 27.19 2.15
CA ALA A 101 7.54 28.07 2.78
C ALA A 101 6.15 27.68 2.29
N THR A 102 5.25 27.35 3.23
CA THR A 102 3.88 26.91 2.95
C THR A 102 2.97 28.04 2.48
N GLY A 103 3.55 29.05 1.80
CA GLY A 103 2.98 30.30 1.29
C GLY A 103 1.49 30.49 1.54
N ARG A 104 1.14 31.55 2.29
CA ARG A 104 -0.26 31.96 2.55
C ARG A 104 -1.02 32.18 1.25
N GLY A 105 -1.64 31.11 0.77
CA GLY A 105 -2.43 31.06 -0.44
C GLY A 105 -3.07 29.69 -0.47
N PHE A 106 -4.35 29.63 -0.13
CA PHE A 106 -5.12 28.40 -0.34
C PHE A 106 -5.03 28.07 -1.82
N SER A 107 -4.56 26.86 -2.16
CA SER A 107 -4.70 26.35 -3.52
C SER A 107 -6.19 26.24 -3.83
N LEU A 108 -6.76 27.30 -4.40
CA LEU A 108 -8.18 27.40 -4.78
C LEU A 108 -8.56 26.36 -5.83
N ARG A 109 -7.57 25.81 -6.56
CA ARG A 109 -7.79 24.74 -7.53
C ARG A 109 -7.67 23.37 -6.88
N ARG A 110 -8.79 22.65 -6.92
CA ARG A 110 -8.90 21.22 -6.63
C ARG A 110 -8.00 20.40 -7.56
N LYS A 111 -7.32 19.40 -7.00
CA LYS A 111 -6.64 18.33 -7.76
C LYS A 111 -7.64 17.20 -8.06
N THR A 112 -7.59 16.63 -9.26
CA THR A 112 -8.39 15.46 -9.62
C THR A 112 -7.80 14.19 -9.00
N PHE A 113 -8.59 13.11 -8.87
CA PHE A 113 -8.06 11.83 -8.37
C PHE A 113 -6.85 11.36 -9.17
N THR A 114 -6.87 11.50 -10.49
CA THR A 114 -5.74 11.13 -11.34
C THR A 114 -4.47 11.90 -10.99
N GLN A 115 -4.56 13.22 -10.79
CA GLN A 115 -3.39 14.02 -10.40
C GLN A 115 -2.84 13.61 -9.03
N VAL A 116 -3.74 13.28 -8.09
CA VAL A 116 -3.33 12.78 -6.77
C VAL A 116 -2.62 11.44 -6.93
N TYR A 117 -3.24 10.44 -7.54
CA TYR A 117 -2.64 9.11 -7.68
C TYR A 117 -1.33 9.09 -8.49
N VAL A 118 -1.19 9.94 -9.51
CA VAL A 118 0.07 10.08 -10.26
C VAL A 118 1.19 10.65 -9.39
N ASN A 119 0.91 11.70 -8.62
CA ASN A 119 1.91 12.33 -7.74
C ASN A 119 2.31 11.40 -6.59
N TYR A 120 1.33 10.69 -6.02
CA TYR A 120 1.54 9.70 -4.96
C TYR A 120 2.08 8.36 -5.48
N GLY A 121 2.13 8.19 -6.80
CA GLY A 121 2.60 6.98 -7.49
C GLY A 121 3.90 6.45 -6.91
N ARG A 122 4.93 7.31 -6.92
CA ARG A 122 6.31 6.98 -6.54
C ARG A 122 6.54 6.67 -5.07
N SER A 123 5.70 7.20 -4.18
CA SER A 123 5.91 7.11 -2.74
C SER A 123 4.99 6.10 -2.06
N HIS A 124 3.73 5.97 -2.52
CA HIS A 124 2.71 5.17 -1.83
C HIS A 124 2.06 4.12 -2.73
N LEU A 125 1.70 4.48 -3.97
CA LEU A 125 0.95 3.58 -4.85
C LEU A 125 1.72 2.31 -5.16
N TYR A 126 2.98 2.43 -5.64
CA TYR A 126 3.79 1.26 -5.97
C TYR A 126 4.02 0.37 -4.75
N LEU A 127 4.32 0.96 -3.60
CA LEU A 127 4.57 0.22 -2.36
C LEU A 127 3.30 -0.51 -1.89
N GLY A 128 2.15 0.16 -1.91
CA GLY A 128 0.87 -0.45 -1.54
C GLY A 128 0.46 -1.59 -2.47
N ALA A 129 0.62 -1.40 -3.78
CA ALA A 129 0.34 -2.42 -4.77
C ALA A 129 1.29 -3.63 -4.64
N ASP A 130 2.57 -3.39 -4.37
CA ASP A 130 3.57 -4.45 -4.21
C ASP A 130 3.27 -5.31 -2.98
N ILE A 131 2.97 -4.68 -1.84
CA ILE A 131 2.52 -5.36 -0.63
C ILE A 131 1.25 -6.17 -0.89
N LEU A 132 0.26 -5.60 -1.58
CA LEU A 132 -0.99 -6.30 -1.90
C LEU A 132 -0.73 -7.56 -2.72
N MET A 133 0.09 -7.44 -3.76
CA MET A 133 0.42 -8.55 -4.63
C MET A 133 1.16 -9.66 -3.87
N MET A 134 2.16 -9.30 -3.07
CA MET A 134 2.91 -10.28 -2.29
C MET A 134 2.02 -11.06 -1.32
N VAL A 135 1.06 -10.38 -0.67
CA VAL A 135 0.06 -11.05 0.18
C VAL A 135 -0.80 -12.00 -0.64
N THR A 136 -1.28 -11.57 -1.82
CA THR A 136 -2.05 -12.45 -2.70
C THR A 136 -1.23 -13.67 -3.14
N LEU A 137 0.04 -13.49 -3.51
CA LEU A 137 0.94 -14.59 -3.86
C LEU A 137 1.13 -15.56 -2.71
N ILE A 138 1.34 -15.06 -1.48
CA ILE A 138 1.44 -15.90 -0.29
C ILE A 138 0.15 -16.71 -0.11
N LEU A 139 -1.03 -16.07 -0.19
CA LEU A 139 -2.31 -16.76 -0.03
C LEU A 139 -2.52 -17.81 -1.12
N VAL A 140 -2.15 -17.53 -2.37
CA VAL A 140 -2.27 -18.49 -3.49
C VAL A 140 -1.30 -19.66 -3.31
N VAL A 141 -0.02 -19.40 -3.05
CA VAL A 141 1.00 -20.45 -2.86
C VAL A 141 0.69 -21.32 -1.65
N ALA A 142 0.27 -20.70 -0.54
CA ALA A 142 -0.01 -21.40 0.70
C ALA A 142 -1.29 -22.24 0.64
N ASN A 143 -2.31 -21.86 -0.13
CA ASN A 143 -3.61 -22.54 -0.13
C ASN A 143 -3.88 -23.42 -1.36
N ASN A 144 -3.18 -23.21 -2.49
CA ASN A 144 -3.36 -24.00 -3.72
C ASN A 144 -2.27 -25.06 -3.95
N GLY A 145 -1.25 -25.14 -3.09
CA GLY A 145 -0.22 -26.18 -3.16
C GLY A 145 -0.75 -27.53 -2.68
N GLY A 146 -0.38 -28.63 -3.35
CA GLY A 146 -0.88 -29.98 -3.05
C GLY A 146 -0.55 -30.54 -1.65
N ASN A 147 0.19 -29.81 -0.81
CA ASN A 147 0.54 -30.15 0.57
C ASN A 147 0.51 -28.88 1.46
N ALA A 148 -0.61 -28.15 1.42
CA ALA A 148 -0.75 -26.82 2.00
C ALA A 148 -1.05 -26.83 3.51
N LEU A 149 -0.23 -26.12 4.29
CA LEU A 149 -0.69 -25.53 5.56
C LEU A 149 -1.51 -24.28 5.23
N PRO A 150 -2.84 -24.31 5.38
CA PRO A 150 -3.67 -23.18 4.98
C PRO A 150 -3.33 -21.97 5.85
N VAL A 151 -2.78 -20.94 5.22
CA VAL A 151 -2.57 -19.65 5.87
C VAL A 151 -3.89 -18.87 5.76
N PRO A 152 -4.59 -18.61 6.88
CA PRO A 152 -5.86 -17.90 6.82
C PRO A 152 -5.60 -16.44 6.42
N MET A 153 -6.51 -15.87 5.64
CA MET A 153 -6.43 -14.45 5.24
C MET A 153 -6.36 -13.52 6.46
N ALA A 154 -7.02 -13.90 7.57
CA ALA A 154 -6.96 -13.16 8.84
C ALA A 154 -5.54 -13.10 9.45
N ALA A 155 -4.68 -14.09 9.20
CA ALA A 155 -3.28 -14.03 9.65
C ALA A 155 -2.49 -12.94 8.89
N MET A 156 -3.00 -12.46 7.75
CA MET A 156 -2.41 -11.37 6.95
C MET A 156 -3.14 -10.03 7.12
N TRP A 157 -3.88 -9.85 8.22
CA TRP A 157 -4.62 -8.61 8.50
C TRP A 157 -3.73 -7.36 8.40
N SER A 158 -2.48 -7.48 8.85
CA SER A 158 -1.55 -6.36 8.92
C SER A 158 -1.14 -5.88 7.52
N PRO A 159 -0.46 -6.69 6.69
CA PRO A 159 -0.07 -6.27 5.35
C PRO A 159 -1.25 -5.79 4.49
N LEU A 160 -2.42 -6.40 4.67
CA LEU A 160 -3.66 -5.98 4.02
C LEU A 160 -4.09 -4.57 4.45
N LEU A 161 -4.04 -4.28 5.74
CA LEU A 161 -4.35 -2.94 6.27
C LEU A 161 -3.36 -1.89 5.76
N VAL A 162 -2.06 -2.21 5.68
CA VAL A 162 -1.04 -1.30 5.11
C VAL A 162 -1.32 -1.03 3.65
N SER A 163 -1.52 -2.07 2.85
CA SER A 163 -1.87 -1.95 1.44
C SER A 163 -3.13 -1.08 1.27
N ALA A 164 -4.20 -1.39 2.02
CA ALA A 164 -5.45 -0.64 1.98
C ALA A 164 -5.24 0.84 2.36
N SER A 165 -4.46 1.12 3.40
CA SER A 165 -4.10 2.49 3.77
C SER A 165 -3.37 3.21 2.64
N LEU A 166 -2.35 2.60 2.03
CA LEU A 166 -1.55 3.25 0.99
C LEU A 166 -2.35 3.52 -0.29
N LEU A 167 -3.29 2.64 -0.63
CA LEU A 167 -4.08 2.72 -1.86
C LEU A 167 -5.40 3.52 -1.68
N ALA A 168 -6.07 3.39 -0.55
CA ALA A 168 -7.41 3.95 -0.33
C ALA A 168 -7.42 5.30 0.41
N THR A 169 -6.37 5.65 1.17
CA THR A 169 -6.32 6.93 1.91
C THR A 169 -6.58 8.16 1.03
N PRO A 170 -5.98 8.29 -0.18
CA PRO A 170 -6.27 9.44 -1.05
C PRO A 170 -7.76 9.56 -1.39
N PHE A 171 -8.47 8.44 -1.56
CA PHE A 171 -9.90 8.44 -1.82
C PHE A 171 -10.73 8.78 -0.57
N TRP A 172 -10.40 8.15 0.57
CA TRP A 172 -11.16 8.27 1.83
C TRP A 172 -11.09 9.67 2.44
N PHE A 173 -9.92 10.30 2.43
CA PHE A 173 -9.69 11.61 3.10
C PHE A 173 -9.83 12.80 2.14
N THR A 174 -10.41 12.60 0.96
CA THR A 174 -10.69 13.72 0.06
C THR A 174 -11.90 14.52 0.58
N PRO A 175 -11.77 15.84 0.83
CA PRO A 175 -12.83 16.67 1.42
C PRO A 175 -14.11 16.79 0.58
N PHE A 176 -14.08 16.31 -0.66
CA PHE A 176 -15.20 16.34 -1.61
C PHE A 176 -16.04 15.07 -1.64
N PHE A 177 -15.85 14.15 -0.69
CA PHE A 177 -16.60 12.89 -0.61
C PHE A 177 -18.13 13.11 -0.67
N PHE A 178 -18.62 14.19 -0.05
CA PHE A 178 -20.04 14.52 0.00
C PHE A 178 -20.64 15.03 -1.34
N ARG A 179 -19.81 15.30 -2.36
CA ARG A 179 -20.28 15.68 -3.70
C ARG A 179 -20.17 14.49 -4.67
N LEU A 180 -21.14 13.59 -4.59
CA LEU A 180 -21.13 12.33 -5.35
C LEU A 180 -20.93 12.51 -6.86
N SER A 181 -21.58 13.50 -7.47
CA SER A 181 -21.44 13.77 -8.91
C SER A 181 -19.99 14.10 -9.30
N GLN A 182 -19.24 14.74 -8.40
CA GLN A 182 -17.83 15.06 -8.61
C GLN A 182 -16.94 13.83 -8.44
N VAL A 183 -17.18 13.03 -7.39
CA VAL A 183 -16.46 11.78 -7.15
C VAL A 183 -16.62 10.85 -8.35
N LEU A 184 -17.84 10.69 -8.87
CA LEU A 184 -18.10 9.84 -10.04
C LEU A 184 -17.36 10.33 -11.30
N ARG A 185 -17.35 11.64 -11.56
CA ARG A 185 -16.61 12.22 -12.70
C ARG A 185 -15.12 11.95 -12.60
N ASP A 186 -14.54 12.20 -11.43
CA ASP A 186 -13.11 11.98 -11.21
C ASP A 186 -12.73 10.49 -11.24
N THR A 187 -13.61 9.60 -10.75
CA THR A 187 -13.40 8.15 -10.85
C THR A 187 -13.46 7.67 -12.30
N ARG A 188 -14.39 8.21 -13.12
CA ARG A 188 -14.43 7.92 -14.56
C ARG A 188 -13.17 8.41 -15.28
N GLU A 189 -12.73 9.62 -14.97
CA GLU A 189 -11.47 10.18 -15.50
C GLU A 189 -10.26 9.34 -15.09
N PHE A 190 -10.19 8.89 -13.84
CA PHE A 190 -9.14 8.00 -13.34
C PHE A 190 -9.14 6.66 -14.08
N ARG A 191 -10.30 6.01 -14.23
CA ARG A 191 -10.42 4.75 -14.99
C ARG A 191 -10.05 4.92 -16.46
N ALA A 192 -10.50 6.00 -17.11
CA ALA A 192 -10.12 6.31 -18.49
C ALA A 192 -8.60 6.49 -18.62
N TRP A 193 -7.98 7.19 -17.65
CA TRP A 193 -6.54 7.37 -17.63
C TRP A 193 -5.80 6.04 -17.47
N VAL A 194 -6.22 5.19 -16.54
CA VAL A 194 -5.67 3.83 -16.36
C VAL A 194 -5.73 3.04 -17.67
N ASN A 195 -6.79 3.24 -18.48
CA ASN A 195 -6.97 2.63 -19.80
C ASN A 195 -6.15 3.30 -20.92
N GLY A 196 -5.26 4.26 -20.61
CA GLY A 196 -4.37 4.92 -21.57
C GLY A 196 -4.91 6.22 -22.16
N SER A 197 -6.08 6.70 -21.74
CA SER A 197 -6.59 8.00 -22.16
C SER A 197 -5.85 9.15 -21.44
N GLY A 198 -5.88 10.35 -22.03
CA GLY A 198 -5.40 11.55 -21.35
C GLY A 198 -6.26 11.89 -20.11
N ALA A 199 -5.64 12.54 -19.13
CA ALA A 199 -6.34 13.11 -17.97
C ALA A 199 -5.94 14.56 -17.76
N ARG A 200 -6.82 15.34 -17.10
CA ARG A 200 -6.59 16.77 -16.92
C ARG A 200 -5.36 17.01 -16.06
N GLY A 201 -4.40 17.77 -16.60
CA GLY A 201 -3.15 18.12 -15.91
C GLY A 201 -2.21 16.93 -15.64
N VAL A 202 -2.37 15.83 -16.37
CA VAL A 202 -1.45 14.69 -16.39
C VAL A 202 -1.09 14.41 -17.85
N ARG A 203 0.19 14.14 -18.13
CA ARG A 203 0.63 13.76 -19.48
C ARG A 203 -0.08 12.47 -19.90
N SER A 204 -0.59 12.42 -21.12
CA SER A 204 -1.16 11.19 -21.67
C SER A 204 -0.03 10.19 -21.90
N TYR A 205 -0.24 8.96 -21.44
CA TYR A 205 0.66 7.84 -21.62
C TYR A 205 -0.10 6.74 -22.36
N ARG A 206 0.58 5.92 -23.17
CA ARG A 206 -0.02 4.70 -23.73
C ARG A 206 -0.51 3.80 -22.59
N PHE A 207 -1.55 3.00 -22.83
CA PHE A 207 -2.14 2.09 -21.83
C PHE A 207 -1.08 1.29 -21.05
N TRP A 208 -0.13 0.66 -21.74
CA TRP A 208 0.96 -0.11 -21.14
C TRP A 208 1.86 0.73 -20.23
N SER A 209 2.17 1.97 -20.62
CA SER A 209 2.91 2.90 -19.77
C SER A 209 2.09 3.39 -18.58
N THR A 210 0.76 3.48 -18.68
CA THR A 210 -0.08 3.80 -17.52
C THR A 210 -0.18 2.62 -16.55
N LEU A 211 -0.32 1.39 -17.05
CA LEU A 211 -0.22 0.17 -16.25
C LEU A 211 1.13 0.07 -15.55
N ALA A 212 2.22 0.41 -16.23
CA ALA A 212 3.54 0.49 -15.61
C ALA A 212 3.64 1.53 -14.47
N VAL A 213 2.78 2.55 -14.50
CA VAL A 213 2.70 3.58 -13.44
C VAL A 213 1.84 3.13 -12.25
N VAL A 214 0.95 2.16 -12.44
CA VAL A 214 0.02 1.69 -11.41
C VAL A 214 0.46 0.36 -10.80
N LEU A 215 1.10 -0.49 -11.59
CA LEU A 215 1.52 -1.82 -11.18
C LEU A 215 2.80 -1.81 -10.34
N PRO A 216 2.98 -2.79 -9.45
CA PRO A 216 4.22 -3.01 -8.72
C PRO A 216 5.42 -3.11 -9.67
N ARG A 217 6.56 -2.53 -9.27
CA ARG A 217 7.77 -2.49 -10.10
C ARG A 217 8.26 -3.89 -10.50
N ALA A 218 8.06 -4.89 -9.64
CA ALA A 218 8.37 -6.28 -9.93
C ALA A 218 7.52 -6.84 -11.08
N ILE A 219 6.20 -6.58 -11.10
CA ILE A 219 5.32 -6.97 -12.20
C ILE A 219 5.69 -6.22 -13.46
N VAL A 220 5.94 -4.92 -13.39
CA VAL A 220 6.31 -4.14 -14.57
C VAL A 220 7.62 -4.66 -15.16
N ALA A 221 8.61 -4.98 -14.33
CA ALA A 221 9.87 -5.56 -14.80
C ALA A 221 9.65 -6.96 -15.42
N ILE A 222 8.87 -7.82 -14.78
CA ILE A 222 8.58 -9.17 -15.27
C ILE A 222 7.73 -9.14 -16.55
N LEU A 223 6.68 -8.33 -16.61
CA LEU A 223 5.83 -8.16 -17.79
C LEU A 223 6.59 -7.46 -18.92
N SER A 224 7.42 -6.45 -18.63
CA SER A 224 8.25 -5.80 -19.65
C SER A 224 9.31 -6.76 -20.17
N ALA A 225 9.90 -7.59 -19.30
CA ALA A 225 10.83 -8.65 -19.71
C ALA A 225 10.11 -9.73 -20.54
N LEU A 226 8.91 -10.18 -20.13
CA LEU A 226 8.10 -11.13 -20.88
C LEU A 226 7.69 -10.57 -22.25
N VAL A 227 7.26 -9.32 -22.32
CA VAL A 227 6.91 -8.63 -23.58
C VAL A 227 8.16 -8.42 -24.45
N ALA A 228 9.31 -8.08 -23.88
CA ALA A 228 10.56 -7.97 -24.62
C ALA A 228 11.03 -9.34 -25.16
N VAL A 229 10.91 -10.40 -24.37
CA VAL A 229 11.28 -11.78 -24.76
C VAL A 229 10.30 -12.36 -25.77
N THR A 230 9.01 -12.05 -25.69
CA THR A 230 8.01 -12.47 -26.69
C THR A 230 8.06 -11.64 -27.95
N GLY A 231 8.31 -10.32 -27.86
CA GLY A 231 8.54 -9.44 -29.00
C GLY A 231 9.77 -9.83 -29.82
N ALA A 232 10.88 -10.19 -29.16
CA ALA A 232 12.09 -10.65 -29.84
C ALA A 232 11.92 -11.97 -30.61
N ARG A 233 10.89 -12.78 -30.30
CA ARG A 233 10.60 -14.02 -31.04
C ARG A 233 9.85 -13.79 -32.35
N PHE A 234 9.30 -12.59 -32.59
CA PHE A 234 8.61 -12.25 -33.84
C PHE A 234 9.50 -11.55 -34.86
N GLU A 235 10.70 -11.07 -34.47
CA GLU A 235 11.67 -10.44 -35.38
C GLU A 235 12.74 -11.42 -35.89
N ALA A 236 12.81 -12.64 -35.33
CA ALA A 236 13.78 -13.68 -35.72
C ALA A 236 13.26 -14.65 -36.79
N ALA A 237 12.18 -14.29 -37.49
CA ALA A 237 11.58 -15.07 -38.56
C ALA A 237 11.50 -14.24 -39.84
N ASP A 238 12.66 -13.90 -40.40
CA ASP A 238 12.87 -13.55 -41.81
C ASP A 238 14.24 -14.11 -42.24
#